data_AF-A0A2L2NSJ6-F1
#
_entry.id   AF-A0A2L2NSJ6-F1
#
_cell.length_a   1.000
_cell.length_b   1.000
_cell.length_c   1.000
_cell.angle_alpha   90.00
_cell.angle_beta   90.00
_cell.angle_gamma   90.00
#
_symmetry.space_group_name_H-M   'P 1'
#
loop_
_entity.id
_entity.type
_entity.pdbx_description
1 polymer ?
#
loop_
_entity_poly.entity_id
_entity_poly.type
_entity_poly.pdbx_seq_one_letter_code
_entity_poly.pdbx_strand_id
1 'polypeptide(L)'
;MKPFLFSALLITSSAIAVACQPTPQPPIANQSTASEISATQIDNQEKAGFNSEIYLLANPDVVKLIQEGKFKSALDHYEKVGKSGKNSKGEVIEGYFTGTSGNDTVTGFGQSPCLTGINFEIVSDKKGPFPIRPKTLGVGEVDTLIATKGSKNEFLLGSFITIANPKAEPFYVGKGDADYARIQNFTKSQDRISLAGQPQQYKFETVKGNFRILTASGDLIAIVEGIDKLEAGKVFKKYGVFTLK
;
A
#
# COMPACT_ATOMS: atom_id res chain seq x y z
N MET A 1 -1.98 15.74 12.34
CA MET A 1 -2.04 14.36 11.82
C MET A 1 -1.52 14.31 10.38
N LYS A 2 -0.35 13.68 10.19
CA LYS A 2 0.25 13.35 8.89
C LYS A 2 -0.62 12.26 8.20
N PRO A 3 -0.79 12.27 6.87
CA PRO A 3 -1.41 11.13 6.18
C PRO A 3 -0.60 9.86 6.47
N PHE A 4 -1.30 8.79 6.76
CA PHE A 4 -0.73 7.54 7.26
C PHE A 4 0.20 6.85 6.26
N LEU A 5 0.03 7.06 4.95
CA LEU A 5 0.99 6.66 3.90
C LEU A 5 2.40 7.27 4.00
N PHE A 6 2.65 8.20 4.92
CA PHE A 6 3.93 8.90 5.01
C PHE A 6 4.37 9.08 6.46
N SER A 7 4.74 7.98 7.11
CA SER A 7 5.79 8.00 8.14
C SER A 7 7.18 7.69 7.56
N ALA A 8 7.38 7.89 6.25
CA ALA A 8 8.72 7.96 5.67
C ALA A 8 9.35 9.31 6.05
N LEU A 9 10.18 9.22 7.07
CA LEU A 9 11.07 10.23 7.61
C LEU A 9 11.72 11.08 6.50
N LEU A 10 11.51 12.40 6.53
CA LEU A 10 12.49 13.34 6.00
C LEU A 10 13.78 13.12 6.82
N ILE A 11 14.77 12.45 6.25
CA ILE A 11 16.17 12.70 6.64
C ILE A 11 16.90 13.19 5.40
N THR A 12 17.08 14.50 5.34
CA THR A 12 18.27 15.07 4.71
C THR A 12 19.48 14.64 5.55
N SER A 13 20.39 13.85 5.00
CA SER A 13 21.76 13.84 5.52
C SER A 13 22.73 13.82 4.36
N SER A 14 23.39 14.95 4.22
CA SER A 14 24.66 15.15 3.55
C SER A 14 25.74 14.20 4.07
N ALA A 15 26.86 14.18 3.32
CA ALA A 15 28.18 13.60 3.59
C ALA A 15 28.39 12.18 3.02
N ILE A 16 29.46 11.86 2.29
CA ILE A 16 30.67 12.57 1.83
C ILE A 16 31.11 11.78 0.58
N ALA A 17 31.45 12.50 -0.50
CA ALA A 17 32.23 11.94 -1.59
C ALA A 17 33.71 12.00 -1.19
N VAL A 18 34.39 10.86 -1.12
CA VAL A 18 35.85 10.78 -1.25
C VAL A 18 36.16 9.70 -2.28
N ALA A 19 36.79 10.13 -3.35
CA ALA A 19 37.37 9.28 -4.38
C ALA A 19 38.74 8.77 -3.93
N CYS A 20 39.06 7.51 -4.27
CA CYS A 20 40.42 7.11 -4.61
C CYS A 20 40.39 5.76 -5.36
N GLN A 21 40.87 5.74 -6.61
CA GLN A 21 41.28 4.53 -7.33
C GLN A 21 42.81 4.30 -7.14
N PRO A 22 43.46 3.34 -7.82
CA PRO A 22 43.52 1.91 -7.50
C PRO A 22 44.98 1.43 -7.27
N THR A 23 45.20 0.26 -6.65
CA THR A 23 46.49 -0.46 -6.72
C THR A 23 46.29 -1.93 -7.04
N PRO A 24 47.22 -2.58 -7.77
CA PRO A 24 47.01 -3.86 -8.43
C PRO A 24 47.20 -5.06 -7.49
N GLN A 25 46.32 -6.05 -7.61
CA GLN A 25 46.35 -7.28 -6.81
C GLN A 25 46.94 -8.44 -7.66
N PRO A 26 47.86 -9.26 -7.13
CA PRO A 26 48.42 -10.41 -7.85
C PRO A 26 47.42 -11.58 -7.95
N PRO A 27 47.57 -12.48 -8.94
CA PRO A 27 46.58 -13.51 -9.21
C PRO A 27 46.78 -14.73 -8.29
N ILE A 28 45.69 -15.42 -7.93
CA ILE A 28 45.47 -16.86 -8.20
C ILE A 28 44.15 -17.36 -7.58
N ALA A 29 43.38 -18.01 -8.45
CA ALA A 29 42.45 -19.15 -8.30
C ALA A 29 41.17 -19.06 -7.45
N ASN A 30 40.05 -18.91 -8.19
CA ASN A 30 38.89 -19.82 -8.21
C ASN A 30 38.30 -20.32 -6.87
N GLN A 31 37.19 -19.72 -6.43
CA GLN A 31 35.83 -20.16 -6.80
C GLN A 31 34.74 -19.28 -6.16
N SER A 32 33.61 -19.16 -6.89
CA SER A 32 32.37 -18.43 -6.58
C SER A 32 32.41 -16.93 -6.79
N THR A 33 32.31 -16.56 -8.07
CA THR A 33 31.96 -15.23 -8.55
C THR A 33 30.63 -14.78 -7.97
N ALA A 34 30.66 -13.62 -7.31
CA ALA A 34 29.51 -12.76 -7.08
C ALA A 34 28.90 -12.37 -8.44
N SER A 35 27.94 -13.17 -8.89
CA SER A 35 27.02 -12.86 -9.98
C SER A 35 25.67 -13.45 -9.61
N GLU A 36 24.63 -12.62 -9.72
CA GLU A 36 23.22 -13.00 -9.64
C GLU A 36 22.72 -13.44 -8.25
N ILE A 37 22.49 -12.47 -7.37
CA ILE A 37 21.28 -12.56 -6.54
C ILE A 37 20.11 -12.37 -7.51
N SER A 38 19.78 -13.47 -8.20
CA SER A 38 18.61 -13.56 -9.05
C SER A 38 17.38 -13.25 -8.20
N ALA A 39 16.46 -12.47 -8.76
CA ALA A 39 15.20 -12.04 -8.17
C ALA A 39 14.20 -13.19 -7.92
N THR A 40 14.68 -14.39 -7.58
CA THR A 40 13.91 -15.64 -7.50
C THR A 40 14.08 -16.40 -6.17
N GLN A 41 14.48 -15.72 -5.10
CA GLN A 41 14.28 -16.21 -3.73
C GLN A 41 13.32 -15.31 -2.92
N ILE A 42 12.22 -14.89 -3.56
CA ILE A 42 11.05 -14.38 -2.83
C ILE A 42 10.22 -15.62 -2.48
N ASP A 43 10.29 -16.03 -1.22
CA ASP A 43 9.54 -17.14 -0.64
C ASP A 43 8.02 -16.94 -0.86
N ASN A 44 7.47 -17.71 -1.80
CA ASN A 44 6.07 -17.70 -2.24
C ASN A 44 5.15 -18.41 -1.24
N GLN A 45 4.96 -17.79 -0.06
CA GLN A 45 3.70 -17.88 0.68
C GLN A 45 3.32 -16.48 1.19
N GLU A 46 2.95 -15.58 0.26
CA GLU A 46 2.34 -14.31 0.63
C GLU A 46 0.98 -14.55 1.28
N LYS A 47 0.99 -14.66 2.60
CA LYS A 47 -0.18 -14.81 3.44
C LYS A 47 -1.13 -13.62 3.23
N ALA A 48 -2.35 -13.93 2.76
CA ALA A 48 -3.47 -13.00 2.70
C ALA A 48 -3.23 -11.71 1.89
N GLY A 49 -2.41 -11.76 0.84
CA GLY A 49 -2.16 -10.62 -0.06
C GLY A 49 -1.15 -9.60 0.48
N PHE A 50 -0.35 -9.95 1.50
CA PHE A 50 0.75 -9.10 1.97
C PHE A 50 1.75 -8.82 0.84
N ASN A 51 1.95 -7.54 0.51
CA ASN A 51 2.80 -7.11 -0.58
C ASN A 51 4.22 -6.78 -0.06
N SER A 52 5.14 -7.73 -0.25
CA SER A 52 6.51 -7.63 0.23
C SER A 52 7.29 -6.49 -0.44
N GLU A 53 7.05 -6.24 -1.73
CA GLU A 53 7.76 -5.20 -2.50
C GLU A 53 7.43 -3.80 -1.99
N ILE A 54 6.14 -3.49 -1.81
CA ILE A 54 5.69 -2.21 -1.27
C ILE A 54 6.12 -2.07 0.19
N TYR A 55 6.08 -3.14 0.96
CA TYR A 55 6.55 -3.13 2.34
C TYR A 55 8.03 -2.74 2.45
N LEU A 56 8.90 -3.33 1.62
CA LEU A 56 10.33 -3.00 1.61
C LEU A 56 10.60 -1.60 1.05
N LEU A 57 9.78 -1.13 0.09
CA LEU A 57 9.86 0.23 -0.39
C LEU A 57 9.56 1.26 0.71
N ALA A 58 8.59 0.97 1.58
CA ALA A 58 8.23 1.81 2.72
C ALA A 58 9.22 1.69 3.89
N ASN A 59 9.92 0.54 4.02
CA ASN A 59 10.84 0.24 5.10
C ASN A 59 12.22 -0.19 4.55
N PRO A 60 12.98 0.73 3.92
CA PRO A 60 14.23 0.38 3.23
C PRO A 60 15.35 -0.11 4.17
N ASP A 61 15.27 0.18 5.47
CA ASP A 61 16.17 -0.36 6.49
C ASP A 61 15.99 -1.87 6.68
N VAL A 62 14.79 -2.39 6.44
CA VAL A 62 14.49 -3.83 6.52
C VAL A 62 15.26 -4.62 5.46
N VAL A 63 15.50 -4.04 4.27
CA VAL A 63 16.31 -4.68 3.22
C VAL A 63 17.69 -5.06 3.76
N LYS A 64 18.33 -4.15 4.50
CA LYS A 64 19.63 -4.41 5.12
C LYS A 64 19.55 -5.49 6.20
N LEU A 65 18.49 -5.48 7.01
CA LEU A 65 18.30 -6.49 8.06
C LEU A 65 18.09 -7.90 7.50
N ILE A 66 17.42 -8.02 6.35
CA ILE A 66 17.27 -9.28 5.61
C ILE A 66 18.62 -9.73 5.04
N GLN A 67 19.37 -8.82 4.40
CA GLN A 67 20.71 -9.12 3.87
C GLN A 67 21.70 -9.56 4.96
N GLU A 68 21.59 -9.00 6.17
CA GLU A 68 22.35 -9.40 7.35
C GLU A 68 21.86 -10.72 7.98
N GLY A 69 20.81 -11.35 7.44
CA GLY A 69 20.24 -12.60 7.92
C GLY A 69 19.43 -12.49 9.23
N LYS A 70 19.13 -11.27 9.69
CA LYS A 70 18.36 -11.03 10.92
C LYS A 70 16.88 -11.38 10.77
N PHE A 71 16.35 -11.27 9.56
CA PHE A 71 15.01 -11.68 9.18
C PHE A 71 15.06 -12.51 7.90
N LYS A 72 14.16 -13.48 7.79
CA LYS A 72 14.12 -14.38 6.62
C LYS A 72 13.54 -13.71 5.38
N SER A 73 12.61 -12.77 5.57
CA SER A 73 11.87 -12.10 4.51
C SER A 73 11.23 -10.81 5.02
N ALA A 74 10.62 -10.04 4.10
CA ALA A 74 9.80 -8.88 4.44
C ALA A 74 8.63 -9.26 5.35
N LEU A 75 7.94 -10.36 5.04
CA LEU A 75 6.84 -10.88 5.83
C LEU A 75 7.30 -11.31 7.23
N ASP A 76 8.47 -11.96 7.35
CA ASP A 76 9.04 -12.35 8.65
C ASP A 76 9.33 -11.10 9.52
N HIS A 77 9.89 -10.05 8.92
CA HIS A 77 10.06 -8.77 9.62
C HIS A 77 8.72 -8.15 10.01
N TYR A 78 7.74 -8.14 9.11
CA TYR A 78 6.42 -7.61 9.41
C TYR A 78 5.76 -8.36 10.56
N GLU A 79 5.72 -9.70 10.53
CA GLU A 79 5.07 -10.49 11.58
C GLU A 79 5.73 -10.33 12.96
N LYS A 80 7.06 -10.23 13.01
CA LYS A 80 7.82 -10.09 14.26
C LYS A 80 7.86 -8.67 14.82
N VAL A 81 7.85 -7.66 13.94
CA VAL A 81 8.06 -6.26 14.32
C VAL A 81 6.87 -5.41 13.87
N GLY A 82 6.65 -5.34 12.55
CA GLY A 82 5.70 -4.40 11.93
C GLY A 82 4.24 -4.58 12.36
N LYS A 83 3.81 -5.81 12.66
CA LYS A 83 2.45 -6.16 13.05
C LYS A 83 1.99 -5.43 14.31
N SER A 84 2.92 -5.05 15.19
CA SER A 84 2.64 -4.22 16.38
C SER A 84 2.24 -2.77 16.04
N GLY A 85 2.41 -2.37 14.78
CA GLY A 85 1.99 -1.09 14.22
C GLY A 85 2.98 0.05 14.41
N LYS A 86 4.05 -0.14 15.19
CA LYS A 86 5.09 0.87 15.38
C LYS A 86 6.49 0.26 15.53
N ASN A 87 7.51 0.97 15.05
CA ASN A 87 8.89 0.62 15.33
C ASN A 87 9.35 1.10 16.73
N SER A 88 10.59 0.81 17.09
CA SER A 88 11.19 1.21 18.38
C SER A 88 11.28 2.73 18.59
N LYS A 89 11.18 3.53 17.52
CA LYS A 89 11.13 5.00 17.58
C LYS A 89 9.70 5.54 17.68
N GLY A 90 8.69 4.66 17.72
CA GLY A 90 7.28 5.03 17.76
C GLY A 90 6.69 5.44 16.41
N GLU A 91 7.44 5.28 15.31
CA GLU A 91 6.98 5.54 13.95
C GLU A 91 6.06 4.42 13.50
N VAL A 92 4.98 4.75 12.78
CA VAL A 92 4.01 3.74 12.34
C VAL A 92 4.64 2.83 11.29
N ILE A 93 4.55 1.52 11.48
CA ILE A 93 4.83 0.52 10.44
C ILE A 93 3.48 0.01 9.94
N GLU A 94 3.23 0.21 8.65
CA GLU A 94 2.05 -0.29 7.98
C GLU A 94 2.29 -1.68 7.41
N GLY A 95 1.25 -2.51 7.36
CA GLY A 95 1.22 -3.68 6.49
C GLY A 95 0.52 -3.33 5.19
N TYR A 96 1.07 -3.69 4.05
CA TYR A 96 0.45 -3.43 2.75
C TYR A 96 -0.14 -4.73 2.22
N PHE A 97 -1.44 -4.70 1.91
CA PHE A 97 -2.21 -5.85 1.44
C PHE A 97 -2.89 -5.47 0.13
N THR A 98 -2.47 -6.09 -0.97
CA THR A 98 -2.92 -5.76 -2.33
C THR A 98 -3.53 -6.99 -3.01
N GLY A 99 -4.52 -6.78 -3.87
CA GLY A 99 -5.02 -7.82 -4.77
C GLY A 99 -4.23 -7.91 -6.08
N THR A 100 -4.89 -8.46 -7.09
CA THR A 100 -4.36 -8.84 -8.39
C THR A 100 -5.10 -8.09 -9.51
N SER A 101 -5.38 -8.75 -10.63
CA SER A 101 -6.15 -8.21 -11.76
C SER A 101 -7.43 -9.02 -11.97
N GLY A 102 -8.12 -9.31 -10.88
CA GLY A 102 -9.29 -10.16 -10.83
C GLY A 102 -10.02 -9.97 -9.51
N ASN A 103 -11.07 -10.76 -9.28
CA ASN A 103 -11.83 -10.67 -8.04
C ASN A 103 -11.04 -11.30 -6.89
N ASP A 104 -10.64 -10.48 -5.93
CA ASP A 104 -9.81 -10.87 -4.81
C ASP A 104 -10.57 -10.88 -3.48
N THR A 105 -10.06 -11.66 -2.52
CA THR A 105 -10.41 -11.52 -1.11
C THR A 105 -9.15 -11.16 -0.34
N VAL A 106 -9.03 -9.89 0.07
CA VAL A 106 -7.86 -9.34 0.74
C VAL A 106 -8.16 -9.17 2.22
N THR A 107 -7.40 -9.85 3.07
CA THR A 107 -7.57 -9.77 4.53
C THR A 107 -6.30 -9.24 5.17
N GLY A 108 -6.38 -8.02 5.71
CA GLY A 108 -5.28 -7.43 6.46
C GLY A 108 -5.07 -8.15 7.79
N PHE A 109 -3.86 -8.03 8.34
CA PHE A 109 -3.57 -8.36 9.73
C PHE A 109 -2.59 -7.35 10.33
N GLY A 110 -2.51 -7.29 11.66
CA GLY A 110 -1.67 -6.32 12.38
C GLY A 110 -2.41 -5.03 12.71
N GLN A 111 -1.72 -4.10 13.38
CA GLN A 111 -2.33 -2.91 14.00
C GLN A 111 -2.64 -1.77 13.01
N SER A 112 -1.95 -1.71 11.87
CA SER A 112 -2.08 -0.64 10.87
C SER A 112 -2.06 -1.21 9.44
N PRO A 113 -3.00 -2.07 9.05
CA PRO A 113 -3.05 -2.62 7.69
C PRO A 113 -3.63 -1.60 6.69
N CYS A 114 -3.02 -1.53 5.51
CA CYS A 114 -3.50 -0.83 4.33
C CYS A 114 -3.94 -1.88 3.30
N LEU A 115 -5.22 -1.86 2.91
CA LEU A 115 -5.86 -2.87 2.07
C LEU A 115 -6.37 -2.25 0.77
N THR A 116 -6.19 -2.97 -0.33
CA THR A 116 -6.78 -2.65 -1.63
C THR A 116 -6.87 -3.93 -2.47
N GLY A 117 -7.85 -4.02 -3.36
CA GLY A 117 -7.92 -5.12 -4.32
C GLY A 117 -7.03 -4.90 -5.54
N ILE A 118 -6.44 -3.71 -5.67
CA ILE A 118 -5.67 -3.35 -6.86
C ILE A 118 -4.21 -3.74 -6.72
N ASN A 119 -3.66 -4.33 -7.79
CA ASN A 119 -2.22 -4.58 -7.91
C ASN A 119 -1.44 -3.29 -8.27
N PHE A 120 -0.24 -3.15 -7.70
CA PHE A 120 0.67 -2.04 -7.95
C PHE A 120 1.99 -2.54 -8.53
N GLU A 121 2.69 -1.66 -9.24
CA GLU A 121 4.07 -1.87 -9.64
C GLU A 121 4.99 -0.78 -9.11
N ILE A 122 6.24 -1.16 -8.85
CA ILE A 122 7.35 -0.23 -8.63
C ILE A 122 7.99 0.07 -9.99
N VAL A 123 7.96 1.34 -10.39
CA VAL A 123 8.46 1.83 -11.67
C VAL A 123 9.92 2.24 -11.52
N SER A 124 10.83 1.31 -11.86
CA SER A 124 12.26 1.39 -11.53
C SER A 124 13.04 2.54 -12.19
N ASP A 125 12.57 3.06 -13.33
CA ASP A 125 13.19 4.22 -14.01
C ASP A 125 12.85 5.56 -13.35
N LYS A 126 11.86 5.60 -12.44
CA LYS A 126 11.48 6.81 -11.70
C LYS A 126 12.28 6.95 -10.41
N LYS A 127 13.16 7.95 -10.38
CA LYS A 127 13.96 8.30 -9.21
C LYS A 127 13.19 9.27 -8.30
N GLY A 128 12.70 8.77 -7.17
CA GLY A 128 12.00 9.59 -6.20
C GLY A 128 11.27 8.77 -5.13
N PRO A 129 10.63 9.43 -4.17
CA PRO A 129 9.86 8.73 -3.15
C PRO A 129 8.65 8.03 -3.77
N PHE A 130 8.43 6.78 -3.38
CA PHE A 130 7.28 5.95 -3.79
C PHE A 130 7.03 5.97 -5.31
N PRO A 131 7.94 5.42 -6.13
CA PRO A 131 7.76 5.32 -7.57
C PRO A 131 6.77 4.20 -7.92
N ILE A 132 5.57 4.23 -7.33
CA ILE A 132 4.53 3.22 -7.54
C ILE A 132 3.40 3.77 -8.39
N ARG A 133 2.78 2.89 -9.16
CA ARG A 133 1.51 3.14 -9.85
C ARG A 133 0.67 1.87 -9.86
N PRO A 134 -0.67 1.99 -9.95
CA PRO A 134 -1.51 0.82 -10.11
C PRO A 134 -1.27 0.17 -11.49
N LYS A 135 -1.32 -1.17 -11.57
CA LYS A 135 -1.24 -1.92 -12.85
C LYS A 135 -2.59 -1.95 -13.57
N THR A 136 -3.69 -1.92 -12.81
CA THR A 136 -5.08 -1.86 -13.28
C THR A 136 -5.85 -0.83 -12.44
N LEU A 137 -7.05 -0.42 -12.86
CA LEU A 137 -7.93 0.42 -12.03
C LEU A 137 -9.11 -0.37 -11.43
N GLY A 138 -9.07 -1.71 -11.50
CA GLY A 138 -10.15 -2.56 -10.99
C GLY A 138 -11.42 -2.58 -11.83
N VAL A 139 -11.34 -2.17 -13.11
CA VAL A 139 -12.53 -2.10 -13.97
C VAL A 139 -13.05 -3.51 -14.26
N GLY A 140 -14.29 -3.78 -13.86
CA GLY A 140 -14.89 -5.10 -13.97
C GLY A 140 -14.56 -6.08 -12.84
N GLU A 141 -13.91 -5.62 -11.77
CA GLU A 141 -13.54 -6.44 -10.62
C GLU A 141 -14.50 -6.20 -9.43
N VAL A 142 -14.79 -7.27 -8.69
CA VAL A 142 -15.50 -7.21 -7.40
C VAL A 142 -14.62 -7.82 -6.33
N ASP A 143 -14.00 -6.95 -5.54
CA ASP A 143 -13.06 -7.35 -4.49
C ASP A 143 -13.71 -7.32 -3.11
N THR A 144 -13.30 -8.24 -2.25
CA THR A 144 -13.69 -8.25 -0.83
C THR A 144 -12.52 -7.86 0.04
N LEU A 145 -12.62 -6.72 0.73
CA LEU A 145 -11.59 -6.19 1.62
C LEU A 145 -12.04 -6.34 3.08
N ILE A 146 -11.32 -7.15 3.86
CA ILE A 146 -11.74 -7.55 5.21
C ILE A 146 -10.84 -6.89 6.25
N ALA A 147 -11.42 -6.00 7.06
CA ALA A 147 -10.71 -5.30 8.14
C ALA A 147 -10.22 -6.28 9.22
N THR A 148 -9.05 -6.00 9.78
CA THR A 148 -8.64 -6.57 11.07
C THR A 148 -9.36 -5.85 12.21
N LYS A 149 -10.16 -6.58 12.99
CA LYS A 149 -10.87 -6.00 14.14
C LYS A 149 -9.89 -5.42 15.17
N GLY A 150 -10.19 -4.24 15.69
CA GLY A 150 -9.39 -3.55 16.71
C GLY A 150 -8.17 -2.80 16.17
N SER A 151 -7.89 -2.92 14.86
CA SER A 151 -6.80 -2.24 14.18
C SER A 151 -7.23 -0.90 13.58
N LYS A 152 -6.27 -0.11 13.10
CA LYS A 152 -6.52 1.10 12.32
C LYS A 152 -6.36 0.79 10.83
N ASN A 153 -7.40 0.24 10.22
CA ASN A 153 -7.36 -0.18 8.82
C ASN A 153 -7.48 1.05 7.90
N GLU A 154 -6.72 1.03 6.80
CA GLU A 154 -6.91 1.95 5.68
C GLU A 154 -7.35 1.17 4.45
N PHE A 155 -8.48 1.53 3.87
CA PHE A 155 -8.96 0.98 2.61
C PHE A 155 -8.64 1.95 1.48
N LEU A 156 -7.84 1.52 0.52
CA LEU A 156 -7.44 2.34 -0.61
C LEU A 156 -8.30 2.03 -1.84
N LEU A 157 -9.14 2.99 -2.21
CA LEU A 157 -10.10 2.90 -3.32
C LEU A 157 -9.83 3.94 -4.43
N GLY A 158 -8.58 4.38 -4.54
CA GLY A 158 -8.13 5.21 -5.66
C GLY A 158 -6.62 5.32 -5.69
N SER A 159 -6.05 5.61 -6.86
CA SER A 159 -4.62 5.87 -7.00
C SER A 159 -4.26 7.25 -6.44
N PHE A 160 -3.03 7.39 -5.96
CA PHE A 160 -2.48 8.67 -5.51
C PHE A 160 -1.61 9.29 -6.58
N ILE A 161 -1.42 10.61 -6.50
CA ILE A 161 -0.35 11.27 -7.23
C ILE A 161 1.00 10.84 -6.64
N THR A 162 1.81 10.20 -7.47
CA THR A 162 3.20 9.81 -7.20
C THR A 162 4.10 10.28 -8.34
N ILE A 163 5.41 10.05 -8.23
CA ILE A 163 6.34 10.32 -9.33
C ILE A 163 6.13 9.38 -10.54
N ALA A 164 5.56 8.20 -10.30
CA ALA A 164 5.25 7.21 -11.32
C ALA A 164 3.80 7.27 -11.80
N ASN A 165 2.93 7.98 -11.06
CA ASN A 165 1.52 8.15 -11.35
C ASN A 165 1.12 9.63 -11.20
N PRO A 166 1.17 10.44 -12.27
CA PRO A 166 1.01 11.89 -12.17
C PRO A 166 -0.42 12.35 -11.84
N LYS A 167 -1.40 11.44 -11.86
CA LYS A 167 -2.82 11.73 -11.63
C LYS A 167 -3.42 10.71 -10.66
N ALA A 168 -4.19 11.21 -9.70
CA ALA A 168 -5.03 10.35 -8.86
C ALA A 168 -6.33 9.98 -9.58
N GLU A 169 -6.71 8.71 -9.53
CA GLU A 169 -7.86 8.15 -10.24
C GLU A 169 -8.64 7.20 -9.32
N PRO A 170 -9.99 7.23 -9.33
CA PRO A 170 -10.78 6.29 -8.57
C PRO A 170 -10.59 4.86 -9.10
N PHE A 171 -10.69 3.88 -8.22
CA PHE A 171 -10.75 2.46 -8.59
C PHE A 171 -12.20 2.03 -8.79
N TYR A 172 -12.40 0.92 -9.51
CA TYR A 172 -13.71 0.31 -9.79
C TYR A 172 -14.67 1.31 -10.48
N VAL A 173 -14.21 1.97 -11.55
CA VAL A 173 -15.05 2.88 -12.33
C VAL A 173 -15.09 2.44 -13.78
N GLY A 174 -16.30 2.25 -14.30
CA GLY A 174 -16.54 1.98 -15.72
C GLY A 174 -17.52 0.84 -15.99
N LYS A 175 -18.02 0.13 -14.97
CA LYS A 175 -19.06 -0.91 -15.14
C LYS A 175 -20.30 -0.69 -14.26
N GLY A 176 -20.52 0.52 -13.75
CA GLY A 176 -21.76 0.88 -13.08
C GLY A 176 -21.86 0.17 -11.72
N ASP A 177 -22.77 -0.80 -11.60
CA ASP A 177 -22.94 -1.57 -10.36
C ASP A 177 -22.26 -2.96 -10.44
N ALA A 178 -21.58 -3.27 -11.54
CA ALA A 178 -20.99 -4.57 -11.80
C ALA A 178 -19.55 -4.74 -11.28
N ASP A 179 -18.85 -3.63 -10.96
CA ASP A 179 -17.55 -3.60 -10.32
C ASP A 179 -17.60 -2.73 -9.06
N TYR A 180 -16.96 -3.16 -7.98
CA TYR A 180 -16.88 -2.41 -6.71
C TYR A 180 -16.01 -3.14 -5.68
N ALA A 181 -15.51 -2.40 -4.69
CA ALA A 181 -14.97 -2.97 -3.46
C ALA A 181 -16.07 -3.24 -2.42
N ARG A 182 -16.20 -4.48 -1.95
CA ARG A 182 -16.97 -4.85 -0.77
C ARG A 182 -16.08 -4.78 0.46
N ILE A 183 -16.36 -3.86 1.39
CA ILE A 183 -15.61 -3.68 2.63
C ILE A 183 -16.35 -4.33 3.79
N GLN A 184 -15.68 -5.24 4.50
CA GLN A 184 -16.22 -5.98 5.63
C GLN A 184 -15.50 -5.64 6.94
N ASN A 185 -16.22 -5.75 8.05
CA ASN A 185 -15.72 -5.48 9.41
C ASN A 185 -15.19 -4.05 9.64
N PHE A 186 -15.65 -3.07 8.85
CA PHE A 186 -15.26 -1.68 9.02
C PHE A 186 -15.65 -1.15 10.41
N THR A 187 -14.70 -0.56 11.12
CA THR A 187 -14.92 0.03 12.45
C THR A 187 -14.80 1.55 12.36
N LYS A 188 -15.95 2.24 12.38
CA LYS A 188 -16.05 3.70 12.17
C LYS A 188 -15.11 4.56 13.02
N SER A 189 -14.87 4.17 14.28
CA SER A 189 -13.98 4.92 15.17
C SER A 189 -12.48 4.72 14.92
N GLN A 190 -12.10 3.75 14.08
CA GLN A 190 -10.71 3.33 13.90
C GLN A 190 -10.26 3.37 12.43
N ASP A 191 -11.12 2.94 11.53
CA ASP A 191 -10.82 2.73 10.12
C ASP A 191 -11.07 3.97 9.29
N ARG A 192 -10.48 4.01 8.10
CA ARG A 192 -10.74 5.05 7.10
C ARG A 192 -10.69 4.48 5.69
N ILE A 193 -11.33 5.18 4.77
CA ILE A 193 -11.28 4.90 3.34
C ILE A 193 -10.58 6.08 2.66
N SER A 194 -9.65 5.82 1.76
CA SER A 194 -8.95 6.82 0.95
C SER A 194 -9.45 6.75 -0.49
N LEU A 195 -9.94 7.89 -1.01
CA LEU A 195 -10.51 8.04 -2.34
C LEU A 195 -9.75 9.09 -3.16
N ALA A 196 -9.64 8.87 -4.46
CA ALA A 196 -9.05 9.84 -5.38
C ALA A 196 -9.90 11.11 -5.54
N GLY A 197 -9.28 12.25 -5.83
CA GLY A 197 -9.95 13.50 -6.11
C GLY A 197 -10.48 14.25 -4.88
N GLN A 198 -11.70 14.75 -4.98
CA GLN A 198 -12.39 15.62 -4.02
C GLN A 198 -13.77 15.06 -3.65
N PRO A 199 -14.28 15.32 -2.43
CA PRO A 199 -15.59 14.81 -2.00
C PRO A 199 -16.76 15.12 -2.94
N GLN A 200 -16.75 16.28 -3.61
CA GLN A 200 -17.82 16.72 -4.52
C GLN A 200 -17.91 15.87 -5.79
N GLN A 201 -16.90 15.06 -6.09
CA GLN A 201 -16.90 14.13 -7.22
C GLN A 201 -17.60 12.81 -6.91
N TYR A 202 -18.17 12.68 -5.70
CA TYR A 202 -18.79 11.46 -5.20
C TYR A 202 -20.20 11.72 -4.69
N LYS A 203 -21.00 10.66 -4.70
CA LYS A 203 -22.30 10.56 -4.05
C LYS A 203 -22.23 9.45 -3.00
N PHE A 204 -22.89 9.68 -1.88
CA PHE A 204 -22.96 8.73 -0.78
C PHE A 204 -24.41 8.42 -0.49
N GLU A 205 -24.74 7.13 -0.43
CA GLU A 205 -26.09 6.66 -0.15
C GLU A 205 -26.05 5.48 0.82
N THR A 206 -27.20 5.19 1.41
CA THR A 206 -27.35 4.07 2.34
C THR A 206 -28.44 3.16 1.82
N VAL A 207 -28.10 1.90 1.55
CA VAL A 207 -29.05 0.90 1.04
C VAL A 207 -29.01 -0.32 1.95
N LYS A 208 -30.15 -0.63 2.57
CA LYS A 208 -30.31 -1.79 3.49
C LYS A 208 -29.24 -1.83 4.60
N GLY A 209 -28.89 -0.68 5.16
CA GLY A 209 -27.91 -0.58 6.25
C GLY A 209 -26.43 -0.66 5.81
N ASN A 210 -26.15 -0.60 4.50
CA ASN A 210 -24.80 -0.54 3.96
C ASN A 210 -24.56 0.82 3.29
N PHE A 211 -23.38 1.39 3.52
CA PHE A 211 -22.97 2.67 2.98
C PHE A 211 -22.33 2.45 1.63
N ARG A 212 -22.87 3.10 0.60
CA ARG A 212 -22.40 2.98 -0.79
C ARG A 212 -21.68 4.26 -1.18
N ILE A 213 -20.54 4.07 -1.84
CA ILE A 213 -19.72 5.14 -2.39
C ILE A 213 -19.88 5.06 -3.91
N LEU A 214 -20.38 6.13 -4.51
CA LEU A 214 -20.55 6.23 -5.95
C LEU A 214 -19.80 7.45 -6.48
N THR A 215 -19.41 7.41 -7.74
CA THR A 215 -19.01 8.61 -8.49
C THR A 215 -20.19 9.57 -8.62
N ALA A 216 -19.93 10.85 -8.92
CA ALA A 216 -20.97 11.83 -9.20
C ALA A 216 -21.87 11.42 -10.39
N SER A 217 -21.34 10.64 -11.34
CA SER A 217 -22.10 10.04 -12.44
C SER A 217 -22.96 8.84 -12.04
N GLY A 218 -22.77 8.26 -10.85
CA GLY A 218 -23.56 7.14 -10.33
C GLY A 218 -22.93 5.76 -10.50
N ASP A 219 -21.65 5.68 -10.89
CA ASP A 219 -20.86 4.43 -10.93
C ASP A 219 -20.49 4.01 -9.50
N LEU A 220 -20.72 2.75 -9.11
CA LEU A 220 -20.53 2.23 -7.77
C LEU A 220 -19.05 1.88 -7.55
N ILE A 221 -18.42 2.47 -6.55
CA ILE A 221 -17.01 2.22 -6.21
C ILE A 221 -16.90 1.25 -5.04
N ALA A 222 -17.80 1.37 -4.05
CA ALA A 222 -17.72 0.55 -2.85
C ALA A 222 -19.05 0.34 -2.15
N ILE A 223 -19.13 -0.78 -1.44
CA ILE A 223 -20.14 -1.08 -0.43
C ILE A 223 -19.43 -1.33 0.89
N VAL A 224 -19.72 -0.52 1.91
CA VAL A 224 -19.22 -0.71 3.28
C VAL A 224 -20.31 -1.37 4.11
N GLU A 225 -20.08 -2.63 4.47
CA GLU A 225 -21.10 -3.46 5.11
C GLU A 225 -21.37 -3.04 6.55
N GLY A 226 -22.66 -2.93 6.91
CA GLY A 226 -23.10 -2.62 8.28
C GLY A 226 -22.81 -1.19 8.73
N ILE A 227 -22.42 -0.30 7.81
CA ILE A 227 -22.21 1.12 8.08
C ILE A 227 -23.34 1.91 7.43
N ASP A 228 -23.97 2.80 8.18
CA ASP A 228 -25.08 3.62 7.71
C ASP A 228 -24.61 4.96 7.14
N LYS A 229 -23.52 5.53 7.68
CA LYS A 229 -22.99 6.84 7.28
C LYS A 229 -21.50 6.96 7.58
N LEU A 230 -20.74 7.46 6.61
CA LEU A 230 -19.40 8.02 6.77
C LEU A 230 -19.38 9.49 6.35
N GLU A 231 -18.39 10.22 6.83
CA GLU A 231 -18.22 11.65 6.56
C GLU A 231 -16.90 11.92 5.85
N ALA A 232 -16.91 12.90 4.95
CA ALA A 232 -15.70 13.39 4.31
C ALA A 232 -14.74 13.96 5.36
N GLY A 233 -13.57 13.35 5.44
CA GLY A 233 -12.48 13.76 6.28
C GLY A 233 -11.53 14.72 5.56
N LYS A 234 -10.24 14.51 5.81
CA LYS A 234 -9.18 15.41 5.33
C LYS A 234 -8.93 15.21 3.84
N VAL A 235 -8.73 16.33 3.14
CA VAL A 235 -8.23 16.38 1.76
C VAL A 235 -6.71 16.54 1.77
N PHE A 236 -6.01 15.69 1.00
CA PHE A 236 -4.57 15.70 0.81
C PHE A 236 -4.25 16.12 -0.62
N LYS A 237 -4.33 17.43 -0.90
CA LYS A 237 -4.16 18.01 -2.25
C LYS A 237 -2.90 17.53 -2.97
N LYS A 238 -1.77 17.43 -2.25
CA LYS A 238 -0.49 16.94 -2.80
C LYS A 238 -0.60 15.55 -3.44
N TYR A 239 -1.45 14.69 -2.89
CA TYR A 239 -1.61 13.31 -3.33
C TYR A 239 -2.88 13.10 -4.14
N GLY A 240 -3.68 14.15 -4.34
CA GLY A 240 -4.95 14.06 -5.06
C GLY A 240 -5.95 13.12 -4.41
N VAL A 241 -5.99 13.00 -3.09
CA VAL A 241 -6.93 12.11 -2.37
C VAL A 241 -7.63 12.82 -1.22
N PHE A 242 -8.74 12.26 -0.75
CA PHE A 242 -9.39 12.59 0.50
C PHE A 242 -9.80 11.32 1.26
N THR A 243 -10.23 11.48 2.51
CA THR A 243 -10.59 10.35 3.38
C THR A 243 -12.08 10.34 3.72
N LEU A 244 -12.62 9.16 4.02
CA LEU A 244 -13.90 8.96 4.70
C LEU A 244 -13.68 8.27 6.05
N LYS A 245 -14.49 8.64 7.05
CA LYS A 245 -14.49 8.07 8.42
C LYS A 245 -15.84 8.23 9.10
#